data_AF-A0A924WMW6-F1
#
_entry.id   AF-A0A924WMW6-F1
#
_cell.length_a   1.000
_cell.length_b   1.000
_cell.length_c   1.000
_cell.angle_alpha   90.00
_cell.angle_beta   90.00
_cell.angle_gamma   90.00
#
_symmetry.space_group_name_H-M   'P 1'
#
loop_
_entity.id
_entity.type
_entity.pdbx_description
1 polymer ?
#
loop_
_entity_poly.entity_id
_entity_poly.type
_entity_poly.pdbx_seq_one_letter_code
_entity_poly.pdbx_strand_id
1 'polypeptide(L)'
;MRISLTFAALIVVGSEFIAVRHGHAADAPASNVQGAPVASSAQSRMRDIFEKRKSSDPKVRSAANRASVAKAIRDDIGAGGESRIIALDFLKNSSIDMGSVWIAEGLDAHWIDHLKRIKEDELILQLIDQTDSEVLAKAPFHLFVRLQRYRIDALNSLGRHDEMLSAAKVYYNICPLAGTQAAIDLVARALGKTRAVNDPGIIERFRAEQIASQTPGHSEQNASVLGSVAVDAKRWTPVVSGLDPQSKSHGGLMRRGNALLATNQPVEARACFEKAINLAKGEGPTSESIEGVAKSIRAADGAVAGANVYILSMQTKE
;
A
#
# COMPACT_ATOMS: atom_id res chain seq x y z
N MET A 1 -17.20 28.54 -3.65
CA MET A 1 -16.26 27.81 -2.76
C MET A 1 -14.91 27.80 -3.46
N ARG A 2 -13.94 28.63 -3.02
CA ARG A 2 -12.61 28.69 -3.66
C ARG A 2 -11.77 27.53 -3.12
N ILE A 3 -11.69 26.43 -3.87
CA ILE A 3 -10.77 25.34 -3.55
C ILE A 3 -9.36 25.84 -3.88
N SER A 4 -8.46 25.78 -2.90
CA SER A 4 -7.07 26.23 -3.01
C SER A 4 -6.35 25.43 -4.11
N LEU A 5 -6.01 26.09 -5.23
CA LEU A 5 -5.14 25.55 -6.26
C LEU A 5 -3.71 25.45 -5.72
N THR A 6 -3.34 24.29 -5.19
CA THR A 6 -1.94 23.94 -4.90
C THR A 6 -1.59 22.58 -5.49
N PHE A 7 -2.00 22.35 -6.75
CA PHE A 7 -1.66 21.13 -7.49
C PHE A 7 -1.40 21.45 -8.97
N ALA A 8 -0.36 22.23 -9.25
CA ALA A 8 0.18 22.35 -10.60
C ALA A 8 1.65 22.78 -10.54
N ALA A 9 2.54 21.83 -10.86
CA ALA A 9 3.93 21.97 -11.31
C ALA A 9 4.87 21.00 -10.56
N LEU A 10 4.77 19.69 -10.81
CA LEU A 10 5.91 18.81 -10.56
C LEU A 10 5.84 17.49 -11.35
N ILE A 11 5.77 17.53 -12.68
CA ILE A 11 6.27 16.43 -13.50
C ILE A 11 6.87 17.06 -14.76
N VAL A 12 8.21 17.19 -14.78
CA VAL A 12 9.14 17.15 -15.92
C VAL A 12 10.48 17.81 -15.50
N VAL A 13 11.58 17.10 -15.79
CA VAL A 13 13.03 17.40 -15.61
C VAL A 13 13.67 17.00 -14.27
N GLY A 14 14.73 16.17 -14.35
CA GLY A 14 15.76 16.11 -13.29
C GLY A 14 16.53 14.80 -13.12
N SER A 15 17.27 14.38 -14.14
CA SER A 15 18.35 13.39 -14.04
C SER A 15 19.63 13.99 -13.42
N GLU A 16 20.42 13.10 -12.80
CA GLU A 16 21.82 13.25 -12.32
C GLU A 16 22.07 13.95 -10.98
N PHE A 17 22.64 13.20 -10.02
CA PHE A 17 23.86 13.60 -9.29
C PHE A 17 24.52 12.37 -8.63
N ILE A 18 25.71 12.02 -9.13
CA ILE A 18 26.68 11.16 -8.47
C ILE A 18 27.49 12.05 -7.53
N ALA A 19 27.62 11.66 -6.25
CA ALA A 19 28.66 12.19 -5.37
C ALA A 19 29.18 11.08 -4.46
N VAL A 20 30.39 10.63 -4.79
CA VAL A 20 31.28 9.85 -3.94
C VAL A 20 31.77 10.73 -2.79
N ARG A 21 31.76 10.21 -1.56
CA ARG A 21 32.59 10.78 -0.48
C ARG A 21 33.13 9.69 0.43
N HIS A 22 34.44 9.49 0.37
CA HIS A 22 35.25 8.80 1.36
C HIS A 22 35.34 9.64 2.64
N GLY A 23 35.35 8.97 3.80
CA GLY A 23 35.65 9.59 5.08
C GLY A 23 35.95 8.54 6.15
N HIS A 24 37.24 8.37 6.44
CA HIS A 24 37.78 7.67 7.61
C HIS A 24 37.56 8.48 8.90
N ALA A 25 37.23 7.78 9.98
CA ALA A 25 37.56 8.06 11.39
C ALA A 25 36.86 6.97 12.22
N ALA A 26 37.28 6.48 13.37
CA ALA A 26 38.47 6.52 14.22
C ALA A 26 38.03 5.66 15.42
N ASP A 27 38.93 4.82 15.94
CA ASP A 27 38.64 3.89 17.03
C ASP A 27 38.22 4.60 18.34
N ALA A 28 37.16 4.08 18.97
CA ALA A 28 36.76 4.43 20.33
C ALA A 28 36.71 3.17 21.21
N PRO A 29 37.13 3.26 22.49
CA PRO A 29 37.36 2.08 23.33
C PRO A 29 36.06 1.49 23.90
N ALA A 30 36.04 0.16 23.97
CA ALA A 30 34.95 -0.62 24.52
C ALA A 30 34.74 -0.36 26.03
N SER A 31 33.59 0.21 26.38
CA SER A 31 33.09 0.22 27.76
C SER A 31 32.32 -1.08 28.03
N ASN A 32 32.82 -1.88 28.96
CA ASN A 32 32.22 -3.12 29.42
C ASN A 32 31.04 -2.80 30.34
N VAL A 33 29.81 -2.84 29.81
CA VAL A 33 28.58 -2.70 30.59
C VAL A 33 28.02 -4.10 30.84
N GLN A 34 28.09 -4.56 32.10
CA GLN A 34 27.41 -5.76 32.56
C GLN A 34 25.90 -5.61 32.37
N GLY A 35 25.35 -6.34 31.40
CA GLY A 35 23.92 -6.44 31.16
C GLY A 35 23.22 -7.24 32.25
N ALA A 36 22.37 -6.57 33.03
CA ALA A 36 21.34 -7.21 33.84
C ALA A 36 20.22 -7.77 32.94
N PRO A 37 19.48 -8.82 33.34
CA PRO A 37 18.50 -9.49 32.49
C PRO A 37 17.21 -8.67 32.38
N VAL A 38 17.18 -7.67 31.50
CA VAL A 38 15.99 -6.84 31.25
C VAL A 38 14.89 -7.63 30.51
N ALA A 39 15.29 -8.59 29.66
CA ALA A 39 14.39 -9.36 28.79
C ALA A 39 13.35 -10.22 29.55
N SER A 40 13.67 -10.78 30.72
CA SER A 40 12.73 -11.61 31.48
C SER A 40 11.62 -10.80 32.14
N SER A 41 11.88 -9.52 32.47
CA SER A 41 10.91 -8.66 33.15
C SER A 41 9.80 -8.17 32.22
N ALA A 42 10.12 -7.89 30.95
CA ALA A 42 9.15 -7.43 29.95
C ALA A 42 8.19 -8.58 29.57
N GLN A 43 8.73 -9.79 29.33
CA GLN A 43 7.93 -10.99 29.10
C GLN A 43 7.00 -11.30 30.28
N SER A 44 7.51 -11.21 31.51
CA SER A 44 6.70 -11.47 32.71
C SER A 44 5.61 -10.41 32.90
N ARG A 45 5.90 -9.12 32.64
CA ARG A 45 4.89 -8.04 32.73
C ARG A 45 3.80 -8.16 31.68
N MET A 46 4.15 -8.48 30.43
CA MET A 46 3.14 -8.74 29.41
C MET A 46 2.31 -9.96 29.77
N ARG A 47 2.92 -11.08 30.18
CA ARG A 47 2.16 -12.26 30.61
C ARG A 47 1.24 -11.97 31.80
N ASP A 48 1.70 -11.22 32.81
CA ASP A 48 0.93 -10.86 34.01
C ASP A 48 -0.25 -9.93 33.72
N ILE A 49 -0.05 -8.90 32.88
CA ILE A 49 -1.14 -7.97 32.48
C ILE A 49 -2.28 -8.75 31.83
N PHE A 50 -1.97 -9.81 31.09
CA PHE A 50 -2.95 -10.60 30.36
C PHE A 50 -3.61 -11.70 31.22
N GLU A 51 -2.84 -12.41 32.05
CA GLU A 51 -3.41 -13.42 32.97
C GLU A 51 -4.33 -12.77 34.03
N LYS A 52 -3.99 -11.57 34.52
CA LYS A 52 -4.87 -10.81 35.44
C LYS A 52 -6.19 -10.34 34.81
N ARG A 53 -6.35 -10.42 33.48
CA ARG A 53 -7.53 -9.91 32.75
C ARG A 53 -8.42 -11.02 32.17
N LYS A 54 -8.31 -12.24 32.70
CA LYS A 54 -9.09 -13.41 32.26
C LYS A 54 -10.55 -13.43 32.77
N SER A 55 -10.96 -12.56 33.70
CA SER A 55 -12.21 -12.73 34.48
C SER A 55 -13.39 -11.76 34.21
N SER A 56 -13.51 -11.13 33.04
CA SER A 56 -14.66 -10.24 32.73
C SER A 56 -15.12 -10.25 31.26
N ASP A 57 -16.32 -9.71 31.02
CA ASP A 57 -17.15 -9.72 29.80
C ASP A 57 -16.37 -9.74 28.46
N PRO A 58 -16.60 -10.73 27.56
CA PRO A 58 -15.85 -10.93 26.32
C PRO A 58 -15.79 -9.72 25.36
N LYS A 59 -16.86 -8.91 25.27
CA LYS A 59 -16.91 -7.81 24.29
C LYS A 59 -16.11 -6.60 24.77
N VAL A 60 -16.27 -6.23 26.03
CA VAL A 60 -15.48 -5.18 26.70
C VAL A 60 -14.00 -5.59 26.76
N ARG A 61 -13.73 -6.89 26.97
CA ARG A 61 -12.39 -7.48 26.90
C ARG A 61 -11.72 -7.30 25.54
N SER A 62 -12.42 -7.43 24.42
CA SER A 62 -11.80 -7.32 23.09
C SER A 62 -11.24 -5.92 22.80
N ALA A 63 -11.99 -4.86 23.11
CA ALA A 63 -11.57 -3.49 22.81
C ALA A 63 -10.53 -2.98 23.81
N ALA A 64 -10.72 -3.21 25.11
CA ALA A 64 -9.76 -2.83 26.15
C ALA A 64 -8.46 -3.63 26.04
N ASN A 65 -8.52 -4.91 25.64
CA ASN A 65 -7.31 -5.67 25.33
C ASN A 65 -6.65 -5.14 24.08
N ARG A 66 -7.35 -4.86 22.97
CA ARG A 66 -6.73 -4.30 21.77
C ARG A 66 -5.98 -2.99 22.05
N ALA A 67 -6.62 -2.03 22.72
CA ALA A 67 -5.98 -0.76 23.07
C ALA A 67 -4.81 -0.94 24.06
N SER A 68 -4.93 -1.88 25.02
CA SER A 68 -3.85 -2.17 25.97
C SER A 68 -2.68 -2.93 25.34
N VAL A 69 -2.95 -3.84 24.40
CA VAL A 69 -1.96 -4.56 23.58
C VAL A 69 -1.23 -3.55 22.71
N ALA A 70 -1.97 -2.69 22.00
CA ALA A 70 -1.40 -1.68 21.14
C ALA A 70 -0.57 -0.63 21.89
N LYS A 71 -1.05 -0.20 23.07
CA LYS A 71 -0.30 0.68 23.96
C LYS A 71 0.98 0.00 24.46
N ALA A 72 0.89 -1.24 24.95
CA ALA A 72 2.06 -1.99 25.39
C ALA A 72 3.08 -2.14 24.25
N ILE A 73 2.60 -2.49 23.05
CA ILE A 73 3.40 -2.54 21.83
C ILE A 73 4.05 -1.19 21.54
N ARG A 74 3.32 -0.09 21.57
CA ARG A 74 3.84 1.26 21.29
C ARG A 74 4.92 1.67 22.31
N ASP A 75 4.64 1.45 23.59
CA ASP A 75 5.56 1.78 24.68
C ASP A 75 6.85 0.94 24.56
N ASP A 76 6.72 -0.32 24.12
CA ASP A 76 7.83 -1.27 23.98
C ASP A 76 8.62 -1.08 22.66
N ILE A 77 7.99 -0.57 21.60
CA ILE A 77 8.70 -0.03 20.43
C ILE A 77 9.69 1.05 20.89
N GLY A 78 9.34 1.89 21.86
CA GLY A 78 10.27 2.88 22.42
C GLY A 78 11.49 2.27 23.13
N ALA A 79 11.40 1.01 23.57
CA ALA A 79 12.34 0.42 24.53
C ALA A 79 13.52 -0.38 23.92
N GLY A 80 13.47 -0.77 22.63
CA GLY A 80 14.58 -1.48 21.97
C GLY A 80 14.16 -2.60 21.00
N GLY A 81 15.12 -3.35 20.47
CA GLY A 81 14.89 -4.36 19.42
C GLY A 81 14.38 -5.73 19.90
N GLU A 82 14.85 -6.23 21.04
CA GLU A 82 14.48 -7.57 21.54
C GLU A 82 13.00 -7.67 21.93
N SER A 83 12.44 -6.65 22.57
CA SER A 83 11.04 -6.67 22.98
C SER A 83 10.07 -6.69 21.79
N ARG A 84 10.50 -6.15 20.64
CA ARG A 84 9.70 -6.15 19.40
C ARG A 84 9.59 -7.54 18.77
N ILE A 85 10.63 -8.37 18.87
CA ILE A 85 10.58 -9.78 18.41
C ILE A 85 9.59 -10.58 19.25
N ILE A 86 9.59 -10.35 20.57
CA ILE A 86 8.65 -10.99 21.50
C ILE A 86 7.21 -10.56 21.20
N ALA A 87 6.99 -9.28 20.93
CA ALA A 87 5.68 -8.79 20.51
C ALA A 87 5.25 -9.42 19.17
N LEU A 88 6.14 -9.59 18.20
CA LEU A 88 5.81 -10.26 16.93
C LEU A 88 5.47 -11.74 17.11
N ASP A 89 6.24 -12.47 17.90
CA ASP A 89 5.95 -13.88 18.20
C ASP A 89 4.63 -14.03 18.95
N PHE A 90 4.35 -13.12 19.89
CA PHE A 90 3.04 -13.05 20.53
C PHE A 90 1.93 -12.78 19.52
N LEU A 91 2.11 -11.82 18.61
CA LEU A 91 1.10 -11.48 17.60
C LEU A 91 0.84 -12.67 16.67
N LYS A 92 1.89 -13.37 16.22
CA LYS A 92 1.79 -14.62 15.43
C LYS A 92 0.97 -15.69 16.13
N ASN A 93 1.17 -15.84 17.44
CA ASN A 93 0.53 -16.89 18.24
C ASN A 93 -0.81 -16.46 18.86
N SER A 94 -1.19 -15.19 18.72
CA SER A 94 -2.45 -14.66 19.24
C SER A 94 -3.58 -14.80 18.23
N SER A 95 -4.78 -15.14 18.70
CA SER A 95 -6.01 -15.08 17.89
C SER A 95 -6.55 -13.66 17.71
N ILE A 96 -5.71 -12.64 17.94
CA ILE A 96 -6.13 -11.24 17.85
C ILE A 96 -6.27 -10.88 16.37
N ASP A 97 -7.41 -10.29 16.03
CA ASP A 97 -7.68 -9.73 14.72
C ASP A 97 -6.73 -8.55 14.44
N MET A 98 -5.63 -8.85 13.75
CA MET A 98 -4.53 -7.92 13.54
C MET A 98 -4.94 -6.70 12.73
N GLY A 99 -5.78 -6.84 11.71
CA GLY A 99 -6.13 -5.69 10.88
C GLY A 99 -6.86 -4.62 11.69
N SER A 100 -7.75 -5.01 12.61
CA SER A 100 -8.42 -4.07 13.52
C SER A 100 -7.44 -3.29 14.43
N VAL A 101 -6.38 -3.95 14.91
CA VAL A 101 -5.35 -3.32 15.75
C VAL A 101 -4.45 -2.40 14.91
N TRP A 102 -4.10 -2.83 13.70
CA TRP A 102 -3.27 -2.06 12.77
C TRP A 102 -3.95 -0.75 12.35
N ILE A 103 -5.24 -0.83 12.02
CA ILE A 103 -6.06 0.31 11.63
C ILE A 103 -6.23 1.29 12.80
N ALA A 104 -6.55 0.78 13.99
CA ALA A 104 -6.86 1.62 15.14
C ALA A 104 -5.66 2.47 15.61
N GLU A 105 -4.44 1.98 15.40
CA GLU A 105 -3.27 2.48 16.14
C GLU A 105 -2.18 3.05 15.23
N GLY A 106 -2.42 3.10 13.91
CA GLY A 106 -1.45 3.61 12.93
C GLY A 106 -0.13 2.86 12.96
N LEU A 107 -0.18 1.57 13.33
CA LEU A 107 1.01 0.75 13.57
C LEU A 107 1.71 0.33 12.28
N ASP A 108 1.12 0.62 11.13
CA ASP A 108 1.55 0.12 9.83
C ASP A 108 2.94 0.62 9.42
N ALA A 109 3.19 1.92 9.49
CA ALA A 109 4.47 2.47 9.04
C ALA A 109 5.62 2.10 9.99
N HIS A 110 5.45 2.32 11.30
CA HIS A 110 6.55 2.17 12.25
C HIS A 110 7.00 0.71 12.42
N TRP A 111 6.05 -0.24 12.41
CA TRP A 111 6.39 -1.65 12.51
C TRP A 111 7.02 -2.17 11.23
N ILE A 112 6.43 -1.88 10.07
CA ILE A 112 7.00 -2.39 8.81
C ILE A 112 8.38 -1.78 8.56
N ASP A 113 8.57 -0.49 8.84
CA ASP A 113 9.90 0.14 8.75
C ASP A 113 10.90 -0.48 9.73
N HIS A 114 10.45 -0.98 10.88
CA HIS A 114 11.31 -1.74 11.78
C HIS A 114 11.65 -3.13 11.23
N LEU A 115 10.64 -3.91 10.84
CA LEU A 115 10.82 -5.23 10.22
C LEU A 115 11.78 -5.15 9.04
N LYS A 116 11.64 -4.11 8.21
CA LYS A 116 12.52 -3.82 7.09
C LYS A 116 13.96 -3.54 7.53
N ARG A 117 14.16 -2.81 8.63
CA ARG A 117 15.51 -2.57 9.21
C ARG A 117 16.17 -3.85 9.70
N ILE A 118 15.41 -4.79 10.25
CA ILE A 118 15.92 -6.09 10.71
C ILE A 118 15.86 -7.17 9.61
N LYS A 119 15.45 -6.82 8.39
CA LYS A 119 15.36 -7.69 7.20
C LYS A 119 14.44 -8.90 7.37
N GLU A 120 13.37 -8.75 8.15
CA GLU A 120 12.35 -9.78 8.35
C GLU A 120 11.29 -9.72 7.23
N ASP A 121 11.71 -9.86 5.97
CA ASP A 121 10.85 -9.65 4.80
C ASP A 121 9.70 -10.66 4.70
N GLU A 122 9.90 -11.92 5.10
CA GLU A 122 8.80 -12.91 5.13
C GLU A 122 7.72 -12.54 6.16
N LEU A 123 8.13 -11.97 7.29
CA LEU A 123 7.18 -11.53 8.31
C LEU A 123 6.37 -10.33 7.83
N ILE A 124 6.99 -9.43 7.06
CA ILE A 124 6.27 -8.34 6.40
C ILE A 124 5.18 -8.91 5.47
N LEU A 125 5.52 -9.92 4.66
CA LEU A 125 4.54 -10.54 3.75
C LEU A 125 3.40 -11.25 4.48
N GLN A 126 3.72 -12.07 5.48
CA GLN A 126 2.72 -12.75 6.31
C GLN A 126 1.74 -11.75 6.93
N LEU A 127 2.27 -10.65 7.45
CA LEU A 127 1.46 -9.65 8.10
C LEU A 127 0.59 -8.88 7.11
N ILE A 128 1.13 -8.54 5.93
CA ILE A 128 0.33 -7.94 4.86
C ILE A 128 -0.78 -8.90 4.42
N ASP A 129 -0.47 -10.19 4.23
CA ASP A 129 -1.45 -11.21 3.83
C ASP A 129 -2.60 -11.38 4.83
N GLN A 130 -2.34 -11.15 6.12
CA GLN A 130 -3.37 -11.20 7.17
C GLN A 130 -4.22 -9.94 7.26
N THR A 131 -3.69 -8.79 6.84
CA THR A 131 -4.30 -7.47 7.12
C THR A 131 -4.89 -6.81 5.88
N ASP A 132 -4.41 -7.12 4.69
CA ASP A 132 -4.71 -6.37 3.47
C ASP A 132 -6.20 -6.31 3.13
N SER A 133 -6.93 -7.41 3.35
CA SER A 133 -8.34 -7.55 3.03
C SER A 133 -9.20 -6.73 3.98
N GLU A 134 -8.83 -6.70 5.26
CA GLU A 134 -9.49 -5.84 6.23
C GLU A 134 -9.17 -4.36 5.98
N VAL A 135 -7.91 -4.05 5.68
CA VAL A 135 -7.48 -2.69 5.37
C VAL A 135 -8.23 -2.17 4.13
N LEU A 136 -8.35 -3.00 3.09
CA LEU A 136 -9.10 -2.66 1.89
C LEU A 136 -10.61 -2.46 2.15
N ALA A 137 -11.19 -3.26 3.05
CA ALA A 137 -12.62 -3.20 3.36
C ALA A 137 -13.01 -2.04 4.31
N LYS A 138 -12.14 -1.70 5.27
CA LYS A 138 -12.53 -0.87 6.42
C LYS A 138 -11.64 0.36 6.64
N ALA A 139 -10.39 0.34 6.20
CA ALA A 139 -9.42 1.37 6.54
C ALA A 139 -9.37 2.50 5.50
N PRO A 140 -8.71 3.62 5.84
CA PRO A 140 -8.31 4.61 4.86
C PRO A 140 -7.47 3.99 3.74
N PHE A 141 -7.84 4.27 2.49
CA PHE A 141 -7.26 3.58 1.33
C PHE A 141 -5.75 3.79 1.16
N HIS A 142 -5.22 4.93 1.61
CA HIS A 142 -3.78 5.21 1.53
C HIS A 142 -2.93 4.20 2.31
N LEU A 143 -3.48 3.57 3.35
CA LEU A 143 -2.80 2.50 4.09
C LEU A 143 -2.63 1.27 3.18
N PHE A 144 -3.67 0.88 2.45
CA PHE A 144 -3.60 -0.23 1.49
C PHE A 144 -2.53 0.03 0.42
N VAL A 145 -2.49 1.25 -0.14
CA VAL A 145 -1.45 1.66 -1.11
C VAL A 145 -0.04 1.52 -0.51
N ARG A 146 0.16 1.94 0.74
CA ARG A 146 1.43 1.82 1.44
C ARG A 146 1.83 0.36 1.66
N LEU A 147 0.90 -0.49 2.11
CA LEU A 147 1.14 -1.92 2.28
C LEU A 147 1.59 -2.59 0.98
N GLN A 148 0.99 -2.24 -0.17
CA GLN A 148 1.44 -2.78 -1.45
C GLN A 148 2.88 -2.39 -1.80
N ARG A 149 3.32 -1.17 -1.43
CA ARG A 149 4.72 -0.76 -1.61
C ARG A 149 5.67 -1.60 -0.75
N TYR A 150 5.33 -1.80 0.52
CA TYR A 150 6.12 -2.67 1.40
C TYR A 150 6.15 -4.12 0.92
N ARG A 151 5.04 -4.61 0.38
CA ARG A 151 4.96 -5.93 -0.25
C ARG A 151 5.95 -6.08 -1.39
N ILE A 152 5.99 -5.11 -2.29
CA ILE A 152 6.90 -5.12 -3.45
C ILE A 152 8.37 -5.13 -2.98
N ASP A 153 8.70 -4.31 -1.99
CA ASP A 153 10.05 -4.27 -1.42
C ASP A 153 10.45 -5.63 -0.80
N ALA A 154 9.58 -6.24 0.00
CA ALA A 154 9.83 -7.54 0.62
C ALA A 154 9.96 -8.67 -0.43
N LEU A 155 9.06 -8.72 -1.42
CA LEU A 155 9.14 -9.69 -2.53
C LEU A 155 10.42 -9.54 -3.35
N ASN A 156 10.91 -8.30 -3.54
CA ASN A 156 12.18 -8.04 -4.20
C ASN A 156 13.35 -8.63 -3.42
N SER A 157 13.41 -8.40 -2.10
CA SER A 157 14.46 -8.93 -1.23
C SER A 157 14.49 -10.46 -1.19
N LEU A 158 13.31 -11.09 -1.26
CA LEU A 158 13.14 -12.54 -1.23
C LEU A 158 13.34 -13.22 -2.60
N GLY A 159 13.59 -12.47 -3.67
CA GLY A 159 13.75 -13.04 -5.02
C GLY A 159 12.46 -13.55 -5.65
N ARG A 160 11.28 -13.26 -5.08
CA ARG A 160 9.95 -13.71 -5.54
C ARG A 160 9.44 -12.78 -6.65
N HIS A 161 10.17 -12.75 -7.77
CA HIS A 161 10.03 -11.69 -8.79
C HIS A 161 8.68 -11.72 -9.56
N ASP A 162 8.09 -12.89 -9.80
CA ASP A 162 6.77 -12.97 -10.46
C ASP A 162 5.65 -12.39 -9.60
N GLU A 163 5.66 -12.72 -8.31
CA GLU A 163 4.74 -12.13 -7.33
C GLU A 163 4.98 -10.62 -7.18
N MET A 164 6.25 -10.20 -7.23
CA MET A 164 6.62 -8.78 -7.20
C MET A 164 6.03 -8.03 -8.39
N LEU A 165 6.05 -8.62 -9.59
CA LEU A 165 5.46 -8.03 -10.79
C LEU A 165 3.93 -7.89 -10.66
N SER A 166 3.26 -8.93 -10.15
CA SER A 166 1.82 -8.88 -9.85
C SER A 166 1.50 -7.77 -8.84
N ALA A 167 2.24 -7.69 -7.74
CA ALA A 167 2.07 -6.65 -6.72
C ALA A 167 2.37 -5.23 -7.25
N ALA A 168 3.38 -5.09 -8.12
CA ALA A 168 3.71 -3.82 -8.76
C ALA A 168 2.58 -3.33 -9.68
N LYS A 169 1.92 -4.24 -10.41
CA LYS A 169 0.73 -3.90 -11.19
C LYS A 169 -0.44 -3.47 -10.30
N VAL A 170 -0.69 -4.18 -9.19
CA VAL A 170 -1.71 -3.76 -8.22
C VAL A 170 -1.41 -2.35 -7.74
N TYR A 171 -0.18 -2.07 -7.31
CA TYR A 171 0.25 -0.73 -6.89
C TYR A 171 0.04 0.33 -7.98
N TYR A 172 0.39 0.03 -9.23
CA TYR A 172 0.13 0.91 -10.37
C TYR A 172 -1.36 1.23 -10.54
N ASN A 173 -2.24 0.24 -10.41
CA ASN A 173 -3.68 0.45 -10.53
C ASN A 173 -4.22 1.37 -9.42
N ILE A 174 -3.71 1.23 -8.19
CA ILE A 174 -4.29 1.90 -7.01
C ILE A 174 -3.61 3.20 -6.59
N CYS A 175 -2.35 3.42 -6.96
CA CYS A 175 -1.56 4.54 -6.43
C CYS A 175 -2.20 5.90 -6.80
N PRO A 176 -2.09 6.92 -5.93
CA PRO A 176 -2.47 8.29 -6.28
C PRO A 176 -1.79 8.74 -7.57
N LEU A 177 -2.39 9.70 -8.29
CA LEU A 177 -1.80 10.23 -9.51
C LEU A 177 -0.43 10.87 -9.25
N ALA A 178 -0.24 11.50 -8.08
CA ALA A 178 1.06 12.02 -7.65
C ALA A 178 2.12 10.91 -7.46
N GLY A 179 1.70 9.66 -7.23
CA GLY A 179 2.58 8.49 -7.08
C GLY A 179 2.87 7.74 -8.38
N THR A 180 2.34 8.21 -9.52
CA THR A 180 2.41 7.46 -10.79
C THR A 180 3.83 7.15 -11.23
N GLN A 181 4.75 8.10 -11.14
CA GLN A 181 6.14 7.88 -11.56
C GLN A 181 6.81 6.78 -10.74
N ALA A 182 6.61 6.79 -9.42
CA ALA A 182 7.13 5.74 -8.54
C ALA A 182 6.53 4.37 -8.89
N ALA A 183 5.24 4.30 -9.24
CA ALA A 183 4.62 3.07 -9.68
C ALA A 183 5.20 2.56 -11.02
N ILE A 184 5.44 3.45 -11.98
CA ILE A 184 6.10 3.12 -13.25
C ILE A 184 7.48 2.53 -12.98
N ASP A 185 8.28 3.15 -12.10
CA ASP A 185 9.62 2.66 -11.79
C ASP A 185 9.61 1.28 -11.09
N LEU A 186 8.61 1.01 -10.23
CA LEU A 186 8.43 -0.31 -9.61
C LEU A 186 8.03 -1.38 -10.62
N VAL A 187 7.11 -1.08 -11.55
CA VAL A 187 6.73 -2.01 -12.64
C VAL A 187 7.94 -2.28 -13.54
N ALA A 188 8.65 -1.24 -13.98
CA ALA A 188 9.84 -1.36 -14.82
C ALA A 188 10.91 -2.24 -14.16
N ARG A 189 11.15 -2.03 -12.86
CA ARG A 189 12.07 -2.87 -12.07
C ARG A 189 11.61 -4.34 -12.07
N ALA A 190 10.32 -4.59 -11.86
CA ALA A 190 9.78 -5.94 -11.83
C ALA A 190 9.84 -6.64 -13.19
N LEU A 191 9.54 -5.94 -14.28
CA LEU A 191 9.71 -6.45 -15.64
C LEU A 191 11.18 -6.83 -15.92
N GLY A 192 12.13 -5.99 -15.46
CA GLY A 192 13.56 -6.27 -15.58
C GLY A 192 14.02 -7.54 -14.87
N LYS A 193 13.39 -7.88 -13.74
CA LYS A 193 13.71 -9.07 -12.95
C LYS A 193 13.01 -10.36 -13.41
N THR A 194 11.97 -10.25 -14.24
CA THR A 194 11.11 -11.38 -14.62
C THR A 194 11.16 -11.69 -16.11
N ARG A 195 11.03 -10.68 -16.96
CA ARG A 195 10.75 -10.86 -18.39
C ARG A 195 11.89 -10.39 -19.29
N ALA A 196 12.75 -9.50 -18.82
CA ALA A 196 13.83 -8.93 -19.64
C ALA A 196 14.85 -9.96 -20.17
N VAL A 197 14.95 -11.14 -19.54
CA VAL A 197 15.78 -12.25 -20.05
C VAL A 197 15.29 -12.73 -21.41
N ASN A 198 13.96 -12.83 -21.59
CA ASN A 198 13.35 -13.31 -22.84
C ASN A 198 12.99 -12.16 -23.79
N ASP A 199 12.84 -10.94 -23.24
CA ASP A 199 12.42 -9.76 -23.97
C ASP A 199 13.18 -8.53 -23.47
N PRO A 200 14.42 -8.32 -23.93
CA PRO A 200 15.29 -7.26 -23.41
C PRO A 200 14.72 -5.85 -23.57
N GLY A 201 13.84 -5.63 -24.57
CA GLY A 201 13.24 -4.32 -24.85
C GLY A 201 11.94 -4.04 -24.10
N ILE A 202 11.49 -4.93 -23.20
CA ILE A 202 10.18 -4.81 -22.54
C ILE A 202 10.08 -3.56 -21.66
N ILE A 203 11.19 -3.12 -21.06
CA ILE A 203 11.21 -1.95 -20.17
C ILE A 203 11.08 -0.67 -21.00
N GLU A 204 11.81 -0.57 -22.11
CA GLU A 204 11.77 0.57 -23.03
C GLU A 204 10.38 0.72 -23.64
N ARG A 205 9.77 -0.39 -24.08
CA ARG A 205 8.40 -0.37 -24.59
C ARG A 205 7.39 0.04 -23.52
N PHE A 206 7.49 -0.52 -22.32
CA PHE A 206 6.62 -0.09 -21.22
C PHE A 206 6.75 1.40 -20.91
N ARG A 207 7.97 1.94 -20.82
CA ARG A 207 8.19 3.38 -20.60
C ARG A 207 7.69 4.23 -21.76
N ALA A 208 7.89 3.78 -23.00
CA ALA A 208 7.39 4.45 -24.19
C ALA A 208 5.86 4.50 -24.19
N GLU A 209 5.17 3.41 -23.80
CA GLU A 209 3.71 3.39 -23.61
C GLU A 209 3.23 4.42 -22.58
N GLN A 210 4.02 4.69 -21.52
CA GLN A 210 3.64 5.71 -20.53
C GLN A 210 3.78 7.14 -21.06
N ILE A 211 4.69 7.40 -22.00
CA ILE A 211 4.94 8.75 -22.53
C ILE A 211 4.06 9.00 -23.76
N ALA A 212 3.78 7.96 -24.54
CA ALA A 212 2.96 8.04 -25.72
C ALA A 212 1.58 8.59 -25.35
N SER A 213 1.33 9.84 -25.73
CA SER A 213 -0.01 10.40 -25.71
C SER A 213 -0.82 9.55 -26.67
N GLN A 214 -1.72 8.72 -26.16
CA GLN A 214 -2.57 7.91 -27.03
C GLN A 214 -3.34 8.87 -27.94
N THR A 215 -2.89 8.93 -29.19
CA THR A 215 -3.68 9.53 -30.26
C THR A 215 -4.89 8.60 -30.40
N PRO A 216 -6.13 9.07 -30.21
CA PRO A 216 -7.29 8.19 -30.26
C PRO A 216 -7.33 7.47 -31.60
N GLY A 217 -7.18 6.14 -31.59
CA GLY A 217 -7.37 5.29 -32.78
C GLY A 217 -6.19 4.45 -33.27
N HIS A 218 -5.10 4.25 -32.51
CA HIS A 218 -3.92 3.49 -32.99
C HIS A 218 -3.44 2.29 -32.16
N SER A 219 -4.20 1.76 -31.18
CA SER A 219 -3.69 0.66 -30.34
C SER A 219 -4.54 -0.61 -30.25
N GLU A 220 -5.45 -0.90 -31.18
CA GLU A 220 -6.15 -2.20 -31.15
C GLU A 220 -5.23 -3.39 -31.44
N GLN A 221 -4.07 -3.17 -32.08
CA GLN A 221 -3.21 -4.27 -32.54
C GLN A 221 -2.12 -4.71 -31.55
N ASN A 222 -1.77 -3.89 -30.56
CA ASN A 222 -0.74 -4.23 -29.57
C ASN A 222 -1.32 -4.16 -28.16
N ALA A 223 -1.51 -5.33 -27.54
CA ALA A 223 -1.83 -5.42 -26.13
C ALA A 223 -0.75 -4.70 -25.31
N SER A 224 -1.15 -3.81 -24.40
CA SER A 224 -0.19 -3.07 -23.56
C SER A 224 0.67 -4.03 -22.73
N VAL A 225 1.90 -3.61 -22.41
CA VAL A 225 2.80 -4.43 -21.57
C VAL A 225 2.12 -4.76 -20.23
N LEU A 226 1.42 -3.80 -19.62
CA LEU A 226 0.66 -4.02 -18.39
C LEU A 226 -0.54 -4.97 -18.57
N GLY A 227 -1.17 -4.99 -19.75
CA GLY A 227 -2.27 -5.90 -20.07
C GLY A 227 -1.86 -7.38 -19.93
N SER A 228 -0.60 -7.69 -20.25
CA SER A 228 -0.04 -9.06 -20.16
C SER A 228 0.39 -9.50 -18.75
N VAL A 229 0.31 -8.62 -17.74
CA VAL A 229 0.68 -8.95 -16.35
C VAL A 229 -0.56 -9.43 -15.60
N ALA A 230 -0.54 -10.66 -15.08
CA ALA A 230 -1.64 -11.19 -14.28
C ALA A 230 -1.60 -10.60 -12.85
N VAL A 231 -2.79 -10.25 -12.33
CA VAL A 231 -2.99 -9.89 -10.93
C VAL A 231 -3.66 -11.06 -10.21
N ASP A 232 -3.18 -11.40 -9.02
CA ASP A 232 -3.84 -12.41 -8.18
C ASP A 232 -5.11 -11.84 -7.52
N ALA A 233 -6.19 -11.81 -8.30
CA ALA A 233 -7.47 -11.27 -7.85
C ALA A 233 -8.09 -12.11 -6.71
N LYS A 234 -7.77 -13.40 -6.60
CA LYS A 234 -8.41 -14.33 -5.65
C LYS A 234 -8.32 -13.84 -4.21
N ARG A 235 -7.21 -13.18 -3.89
CA ARG A 235 -6.93 -12.58 -2.59
C ARG A 235 -7.99 -11.58 -2.14
N TRP A 236 -8.45 -10.69 -3.03
CA TRP A 236 -9.38 -9.62 -2.68
C TRP A 236 -10.79 -9.84 -3.20
N THR A 237 -11.05 -10.94 -3.94
CA THR A 237 -12.41 -11.31 -4.37
C THR A 237 -13.42 -11.34 -3.21
N PRO A 238 -13.13 -11.91 -2.02
CA PRO A 238 -14.06 -11.87 -0.90
C PRO A 238 -14.42 -10.45 -0.45
N VAL A 239 -13.46 -9.51 -0.51
CA VAL A 239 -13.68 -8.10 -0.16
C VAL A 239 -14.63 -7.46 -1.18
N VAL A 240 -14.37 -7.62 -2.48
CA VAL A 240 -15.22 -7.07 -3.55
C VAL A 240 -16.65 -7.62 -3.46
N SER A 241 -16.80 -8.92 -3.17
CA SER A 241 -18.09 -9.58 -3.01
C SER A 241 -18.84 -9.14 -1.76
N GLY A 242 -18.13 -8.80 -0.67
CA GLY A 242 -18.72 -8.31 0.57
C GLY A 242 -19.14 -6.85 0.54
N LEU A 243 -18.64 -6.06 -0.42
CA LEU A 243 -19.02 -4.66 -0.59
C LEU A 243 -20.30 -4.54 -1.42
N ASP A 244 -21.26 -3.73 -0.97
CA ASP A 244 -22.54 -3.53 -1.65
C ASP A 244 -22.36 -2.96 -3.08
N PRO A 245 -22.72 -3.70 -4.14
CA PRO A 245 -22.64 -3.22 -5.52
C PRO A 245 -23.57 -2.05 -5.82
N GLN A 246 -24.60 -1.84 -5.00
CA GLN A 246 -25.58 -0.77 -5.13
C GLN A 246 -25.44 0.28 -4.02
N SER A 247 -24.25 0.39 -3.42
CA SER A 247 -24.02 1.35 -2.34
C SER A 247 -24.47 2.75 -2.74
N LYS A 248 -25.36 3.33 -1.93
CA LYS A 248 -25.85 4.71 -2.08
C LYS A 248 -25.01 5.71 -1.29
N SER A 249 -23.92 5.26 -0.67
CA SER A 249 -23.01 6.10 0.09
C SER A 249 -21.76 6.41 -0.73
N HIS A 250 -21.28 7.64 -0.67
CA HIS A 250 -20.02 8.03 -1.31
C HIS A 250 -18.86 7.13 -0.86
N GLY A 251 -18.65 6.99 0.46
CA GLY A 251 -17.58 6.14 1.00
C GLY A 251 -17.71 4.65 0.67
N GLY A 252 -18.93 4.12 0.49
CA GLY A 252 -19.12 2.74 0.05
C GLY A 252 -18.73 2.53 -1.42
N LEU A 253 -19.10 3.47 -2.30
CA LEU A 253 -18.68 3.47 -3.70
C LEU A 253 -17.17 3.64 -3.86
N MET A 254 -16.56 4.55 -3.09
CA MET A 254 -15.10 4.74 -3.08
C MET A 254 -14.36 3.47 -2.69
N ARG A 255 -14.78 2.80 -1.60
CA ARG A 255 -14.19 1.53 -1.17
C ARG A 255 -14.34 0.44 -2.22
N ARG A 256 -15.53 0.31 -2.82
CA ARG A 256 -15.77 -0.68 -3.88
C ARG A 256 -14.91 -0.41 -5.12
N GLY A 257 -14.85 0.84 -5.59
CA GLY A 257 -14.02 1.21 -6.75
C GLY A 257 -12.54 0.91 -6.52
N ASN A 258 -12.04 1.23 -5.32
CA ASN A 258 -10.67 0.94 -4.91
C ASN A 258 -10.37 -0.57 -4.84
N ALA A 259 -11.31 -1.38 -4.30
CA ALA A 259 -11.17 -2.84 -4.27
C ALA A 259 -11.19 -3.46 -5.68
N LEU A 260 -12.03 -2.92 -6.57
CA LEU A 260 -12.08 -3.32 -7.98
C LEU A 260 -10.78 -3.00 -8.73
N LEU A 261 -10.13 -1.86 -8.45
CA LEU A 261 -8.80 -1.56 -9.00
C LEU A 261 -7.74 -2.58 -8.54
N ALA A 262 -7.80 -2.98 -7.26
CA ALA A 262 -6.88 -3.97 -6.69
C ALA A 262 -7.06 -5.35 -7.34
N THR A 263 -8.26 -5.71 -7.78
CA THR A 263 -8.56 -6.96 -8.52
C THR A 263 -8.50 -6.81 -10.04
N ASN A 264 -7.93 -5.72 -10.56
CA ASN A 264 -7.78 -5.44 -11.98
C ASN A 264 -9.11 -5.40 -12.77
N GLN A 265 -10.15 -4.79 -12.18
CA GLN A 265 -11.46 -4.52 -12.78
C GLN A 265 -11.68 -3.01 -12.96
N PRO A 266 -10.92 -2.35 -13.85
CA PRO A 266 -10.89 -0.89 -13.93
C PRO A 266 -12.18 -0.26 -14.47
N VAL A 267 -12.91 -0.96 -15.34
CA VAL A 267 -14.17 -0.46 -15.94
C VAL A 267 -15.26 -0.37 -14.86
N GLU A 268 -15.42 -1.42 -14.07
CA GLU A 268 -16.37 -1.46 -12.96
C GLU A 268 -15.96 -0.49 -11.85
N ALA A 269 -14.66 -0.35 -11.59
CA ALA A 269 -14.14 0.64 -10.66
C ALA A 269 -14.52 2.07 -11.09
N ARG A 270 -14.35 2.39 -12.38
CA ARG A 270 -14.71 3.68 -12.95
C ARG A 270 -16.18 4.00 -12.71
N ALA A 271 -17.07 3.04 -12.98
CA ALA A 271 -18.50 3.21 -12.76
C ALA A 271 -18.83 3.52 -11.28
N CYS A 272 -18.10 2.94 -10.33
CA CYS A 272 -18.26 3.26 -8.91
C CYS A 272 -17.87 4.72 -8.60
N PHE A 273 -16.72 5.18 -9.12
CA PHE A 273 -16.24 6.54 -8.89
C PHE A 273 -17.11 7.61 -9.58
N GLU A 274 -17.59 7.34 -10.79
CA GLU A 274 -18.55 8.22 -11.48
C GLU A 274 -19.87 8.32 -10.73
N LYS A 275 -20.38 7.22 -10.15
CA LYS A 275 -21.53 7.26 -9.23
C LYS A 275 -21.22 8.10 -7.98
N ALA A 276 -20.03 7.99 -7.41
CA ALA A 276 -19.62 8.75 -6.23
C ALA A 276 -19.58 10.28 -6.53
N ILE A 277 -19.05 10.67 -7.69
CA ILE A 277 -19.10 12.05 -8.21
C ILE A 277 -20.56 12.54 -8.28
N ASN A 278 -21.46 11.71 -8.81
CA ASN A 278 -22.86 12.08 -8.97
C ASN A 278 -23.62 12.23 -7.64
N LEU A 279 -23.26 11.49 -6.60
CA LEU A 279 -23.85 11.62 -5.27
C LEU A 279 -23.42 12.92 -4.56
N ALA A 280 -22.21 13.42 -4.86
CA ALA A 280 -21.66 14.60 -4.22
C ALA A 280 -22.21 15.93 -4.79
N LYS A 281 -23.19 15.90 -5.71
CA LYS A 281 -23.72 17.09 -6.42
C LYS A 281 -24.29 18.21 -5.53
N GLY A 282 -24.49 17.98 -4.24
CA GLY A 282 -24.83 19.04 -3.27
C GLY A 282 -23.63 19.80 -2.69
N GLU A 283 -22.43 19.20 -2.69
CA GLU A 283 -21.20 19.74 -2.11
C GLU A 283 -20.07 19.91 -3.15
N GLY A 284 -20.31 19.45 -4.39
CA GLY A 284 -19.33 19.39 -5.47
C GLY A 284 -18.64 18.01 -5.56
N PRO A 285 -18.14 17.61 -6.75
CA PRO A 285 -17.36 16.38 -6.87
C PRO A 285 -16.13 16.45 -5.96
N THR A 286 -15.89 15.41 -5.15
CA THR A 286 -14.67 15.36 -4.35
C THR A 286 -13.47 15.10 -5.26
N SER A 287 -12.35 15.76 -4.97
CA SER A 287 -11.07 15.52 -5.66
C SER A 287 -10.70 14.03 -5.66
N GLU A 288 -11.03 13.32 -4.58
CA GLU A 288 -10.80 11.89 -4.43
C GLU A 288 -11.58 11.03 -5.46
N SER A 289 -12.85 11.36 -5.74
CA SER A 289 -13.64 10.61 -6.73
C SER A 289 -13.20 10.91 -8.16
N ILE A 290 -12.80 12.17 -8.45
CA ILE A 290 -12.19 12.54 -9.73
C ILE A 290 -10.89 11.76 -9.94
N GLU A 291 -10.03 11.71 -8.92
CA GLU A 291 -8.80 10.92 -8.95
C GLU A 291 -9.11 9.43 -9.13
N GLY A 292 -10.16 8.92 -8.49
CA GLY A 292 -10.67 7.56 -8.69
C GLY A 292 -10.93 7.23 -10.16
N VAL A 293 -11.68 8.07 -10.86
CA VAL A 293 -11.95 7.89 -12.30
C VAL A 293 -10.65 7.92 -13.12
N ALA A 294 -9.76 8.87 -12.86
CA ALA A 294 -8.48 8.97 -13.55
C ALA A 294 -7.60 7.72 -13.34
N LYS A 295 -7.52 7.18 -12.11
CA LYS A 295 -6.82 5.92 -11.82
C LYS A 295 -7.43 4.74 -12.59
N SER A 296 -8.76 4.67 -12.68
CA SER A 296 -9.44 3.63 -13.46
C SER A 296 -9.13 3.71 -14.95
N ILE A 297 -9.08 4.91 -15.54
CA ILE A 297 -8.67 5.11 -16.92
C ILE A 297 -7.22 4.65 -17.11
N ARG A 298 -6.29 5.10 -16.24
CA ARG A 298 -4.89 4.67 -16.27
C ARG A 298 -4.75 3.14 -16.20
N ALA A 299 -5.49 2.50 -15.32
CA ALA A 299 -5.45 1.05 -15.13
C ALA A 299 -6.05 0.27 -16.31
N ALA A 300 -7.10 0.80 -16.95
CA ALA A 300 -7.69 0.20 -18.15
C ALA A 300 -6.77 0.32 -19.37
N ASP A 301 -6.20 1.50 -19.58
CA ASP A 301 -5.34 1.79 -20.73
C ASP A 301 -3.95 1.15 -20.57
N GLY A 302 -3.50 0.97 -19.33
CA GLY A 302 -2.12 0.62 -19.02
C GLY A 302 -1.14 1.78 -19.26
N ALA A 303 -1.64 3.01 -19.37
CA ALA A 303 -0.87 4.22 -19.67
C ALA A 303 -1.49 5.47 -19.01
N VAL A 304 -0.69 6.52 -18.81
CA VAL A 304 -1.11 7.73 -18.06
C VAL A 304 -1.85 8.76 -18.92
N ALA A 305 -1.75 8.68 -20.24
CA ALA A 305 -2.26 9.70 -21.16
C ALA A 305 -3.77 9.95 -20.99
N GLY A 306 -4.59 8.88 -20.99
CA GLY A 306 -6.04 9.00 -20.83
C GLY A 306 -6.45 9.62 -19.50
N ALA A 307 -5.76 9.27 -18.41
CA ALA A 307 -5.99 9.85 -17.09
C ALA A 307 -5.69 11.35 -17.05
N ASN A 308 -4.60 11.79 -17.68
CA ASN A 308 -4.23 13.21 -17.75
C ASN A 308 -5.26 14.01 -18.57
N VAL A 309 -5.72 13.48 -19.71
CA VAL A 309 -6.78 14.11 -20.52
C VAL A 309 -8.06 14.28 -19.69
N TYR A 310 -8.45 13.26 -18.94
CA TYR A 310 -9.62 13.33 -18.06
C TYR A 310 -9.48 14.42 -16.99
N ILE A 311 -8.35 14.49 -16.27
CA ILE A 311 -8.11 15.51 -15.24
C ILE A 311 -8.20 16.92 -15.82
N LEU A 312 -7.54 17.18 -16.96
CA LEU A 312 -7.61 18.47 -17.64
C LEU A 312 -9.05 18.84 -18.03
N SER A 313 -9.84 17.86 -18.51
CA SER A 313 -11.25 18.09 -18.85
C SER A 313 -12.13 18.46 -17.66
N MET A 314 -11.75 18.01 -16.45
CA MET A 314 -12.47 18.36 -15.22
C MET A 314 -12.12 19.77 -14.74
N GLN A 315 -10.87 20.21 -14.91
CA GLN A 315 -10.44 21.56 -14.57
C GLN A 315 -11.11 22.64 -15.41
N THR A 316 -11.46 22.34 -16.67
CA THR A 316 -12.15 23.31 -17.55
C THR A 316 -13.63 23.53 -17.23
N LYS A 317 -14.22 22.71 -16.35
CA LYS A 317 -15.66 22.76 -16.01
C LYS A 317 -15.95 23.51 -14.71
N GLU A 318 -14.92 23.87 -13.95
CA GLU A 318 -15.00 24.68 -12.72
C GLU A 318 -14.83 26.17 -13.03
#